data_AF-A0A2T6DGJ8-F1
#
_entry.id   AF-A0A2T6DGJ8-F1
#
_cell.length_a   1.000
_cell.length_b   1.000
_cell.length_c   1.000
_cell.angle_alpha   90.00
_cell.angle_beta   90.00
_cell.angle_gamma   90.00
#
_symmetry.space_group_name_H-M   'P 1'
#
loop_
_entity.id
_entity.type
_entity.pdbx_description
1 polymer ?
#
loop_
_entity_poly.entity_id
_entity_poly.type
_entity_poly.pdbx_seq_one_letter_code
_entity_poly.pdbx_strand_id
1 'polypeptide(L)'
;MRCLNLFSAITVAALFLGATLHPAAAEAESAVVPLRPTEILRSMPKEGEGWRMTTSTAQDVPDAWPRSKAQRDFVLEAQPRTNPAVVIAKMRVTVLDTGCHPGTLARFANPAEADGGRESIRIASMPAFRRKISAQQEKVEALYENRFLITATVEILKPDAGTAAPGLGVAAEWIEKMDLAILTSLSSRKVYVDVTKDRAMTVEFVDEINPKRSSRSTWTFAVEIPQS
;
A
#
# COMPACT_ATOMS: atom_id res chain seq x y z
N MET A 1 -13.36 -87.60 7.53
CA MET A 1 -12.24 -87.49 6.56
C MET A 1 -12.77 -86.91 5.27
N ARG A 2 -11.98 -86.02 4.62
CA ARG A 2 -12.25 -85.20 3.41
C ARG A 2 -12.97 -83.89 3.73
N CYS A 3 -12.24 -82.78 3.95
CA CYS A 3 -11.64 -81.85 2.96
C CYS A 3 -12.69 -81.10 2.13
N LEU A 4 -12.81 -79.78 2.32
CA LEU A 4 -12.62 -78.77 1.26
C LEU A 4 -12.91 -77.34 1.75
N ASN A 5 -11.84 -76.54 1.72
CA ASN A 5 -11.72 -75.10 1.53
C ASN A 5 -13.01 -74.27 1.38
N LEU A 6 -13.18 -73.29 2.28
CA LEU A 6 -13.95 -72.08 1.98
C LEU A 6 -13.04 -70.86 2.20
N PHE A 7 -12.35 -70.47 1.14
CA PHE A 7 -11.91 -69.08 0.98
C PHE A 7 -13.16 -68.25 0.68
N SER A 8 -13.46 -67.26 1.53
CA SER A 8 -14.40 -66.20 1.18
C SER A 8 -13.70 -64.86 1.23
N ALA A 9 -13.86 -64.16 0.12
CA ALA A 9 -13.11 -63.01 -0.31
C ALA A 9 -13.30 -61.81 0.63
N ILE A 10 -12.19 -61.17 0.97
CA ILE A 10 -12.20 -59.81 1.51
C ILE A 10 -12.40 -58.88 0.31
N THR A 11 -13.64 -58.41 0.12
CA THR A 11 -13.94 -57.35 -0.84
C THR A 11 -13.42 -56.04 -0.27
N VAL A 12 -12.23 -55.62 -0.71
CA VAL A 12 -11.73 -54.26 -0.49
C VAL A 12 -12.54 -53.33 -1.39
N ALA A 13 -13.55 -52.69 -0.81
CA ALA A 13 -14.24 -51.58 -1.46
C ALA A 13 -13.29 -50.38 -1.51
N ALA A 14 -12.57 -50.24 -2.62
CA ALA A 14 -11.84 -49.03 -2.96
C ALA A 14 -12.87 -47.92 -3.23
N LEU A 15 -13.19 -47.15 -2.19
CA LEU A 15 -13.80 -45.84 -2.32
C LEU A 15 -12.79 -44.94 -3.04
N PHE A 16 -12.82 -44.95 -4.37
CA PHE A 16 -12.38 -43.82 -5.16
C PHE A 16 -13.33 -42.67 -4.82
N LEU A 17 -12.98 -41.88 -3.80
CA LEU A 17 -13.40 -40.49 -3.75
C LEU A 17 -12.88 -39.88 -5.05
N GLY A 18 -13.76 -39.81 -6.04
CA GLY A 18 -13.62 -38.88 -7.14
C GLY A 18 -13.59 -37.50 -6.52
N ALA A 19 -12.39 -37.04 -6.18
CA ALA A 19 -12.11 -35.62 -6.08
C ALA A 19 -12.43 -35.08 -7.46
N THR A 20 -13.67 -34.60 -7.63
CA THR A 20 -13.97 -33.62 -8.66
C THR A 20 -13.02 -32.48 -8.36
N LEU A 21 -11.89 -32.47 -9.06
CA LEU A 21 -11.14 -31.26 -9.32
C LEU A 21 -12.15 -30.33 -9.98
N HIS A 22 -12.90 -29.60 -9.15
CA HIS A 22 -13.44 -28.34 -9.60
C HIS A 22 -12.19 -27.61 -10.09
N PRO A 23 -12.06 -27.29 -11.39
CA PRO A 23 -11.15 -26.23 -11.75
C PRO A 23 -11.57 -25.09 -10.82
N ALA A 24 -10.67 -24.67 -9.93
CA ALA A 24 -10.84 -23.42 -9.23
C ALA A 24 -11.07 -22.43 -10.38
N ALA A 25 -12.33 -22.05 -10.60
CA ALA A 25 -12.66 -21.01 -11.53
C ALA A 25 -11.77 -19.87 -11.07
N ALA A 26 -10.79 -19.50 -11.89
CA ALA A 26 -9.97 -18.34 -11.63
C ALA A 26 -10.98 -17.22 -11.38
N GLU A 27 -11.18 -16.87 -10.11
CA GLU A 27 -12.09 -15.79 -9.73
C GLU A 27 -11.59 -14.62 -10.54
N ALA A 28 -12.40 -14.14 -11.50
CA ALA A 28 -12.05 -13.02 -12.32
C ALA A 28 -11.53 -11.93 -11.39
N GLU A 29 -10.24 -11.60 -11.50
CA GLU A 29 -9.55 -10.75 -10.52
C GLU A 29 -10.26 -9.40 -10.49
N SER A 30 -11.14 -9.24 -9.51
CA SER A 30 -12.06 -8.11 -9.47
C SER A 30 -11.34 -6.99 -8.73
N ALA A 31 -10.79 -6.02 -9.46
CA ALA A 31 -10.19 -4.85 -8.85
C ALA A 31 -11.26 -3.89 -8.37
N VAL A 32 -10.98 -3.18 -7.28
CA VAL A 32 -11.79 -2.02 -6.90
C VAL A 32 -11.29 -0.80 -7.68
N VAL A 33 -12.20 -0.09 -8.34
CA VAL A 33 -11.89 1.17 -9.03
C VAL A 33 -11.22 2.11 -8.03
N PRO A 34 -10.03 2.64 -8.36
CA PRO A 34 -9.32 3.49 -7.43
C PRO A 34 -10.07 4.81 -7.27
N LEU A 35 -9.94 5.38 -6.07
CA LEU A 35 -10.57 6.66 -5.75
C LEU A 35 -9.95 7.80 -6.55
N ARG A 36 -10.67 8.91 -6.69
CA ARG A 36 -10.08 10.08 -7.35
C ARG A 36 -8.90 10.60 -6.54
N PRO A 37 -7.82 11.07 -7.17
CA PRO A 37 -6.63 11.52 -6.46
C PRO A 37 -6.91 12.62 -5.42
N THR A 38 -7.81 13.55 -5.73
CA THR A 38 -8.27 14.60 -4.81
C THR A 38 -8.93 14.08 -3.54
N GLU A 39 -9.58 12.91 -3.58
CA GLU A 39 -10.26 12.33 -2.42
C GLU A 39 -9.25 11.71 -1.46
N ILE A 40 -8.25 11.01 -1.99
CA ILE A 40 -7.17 10.42 -1.19
C ILE A 40 -6.32 11.52 -0.56
N LEU A 41 -6.03 12.60 -1.30
CA LEU A 41 -5.19 13.70 -0.82
C LEU A 41 -5.73 14.36 0.45
N ARG A 42 -7.05 14.36 0.65
CA ARG A 42 -7.71 14.93 1.84
C ARG A 42 -7.40 14.17 3.13
N SER A 43 -7.06 12.88 3.06
CA SER A 43 -6.70 12.10 4.25
C SER A 43 -5.27 12.33 4.73
N MET A 44 -4.43 12.95 3.89
CA MET A 44 -3.01 13.11 4.16
C MET A 44 -2.74 14.06 5.34
N PRO A 45 -1.68 13.83 6.14
CA PRO A 45 -1.34 14.65 7.29
C PRO A 45 -0.99 16.06 6.84
N LYS A 46 -1.33 17.04 7.68
CA LYS A 46 -0.86 18.42 7.53
C LYS A 46 0.55 18.57 8.07
N GLU A 47 1.10 19.78 7.96
CA GLU A 47 2.39 20.14 8.56
C GLU A 47 2.39 19.87 10.08
N GLY A 48 3.46 19.24 10.55
CA GLY A 48 3.75 19.11 11.98
C GLY A 48 4.62 20.27 12.47
N GLU A 49 4.79 20.40 13.79
CA GLU A 49 5.63 21.44 14.37
C GLU A 49 7.07 21.42 13.80
N GLY A 50 7.53 22.55 13.27
CA GLY A 50 8.84 22.71 12.64
C GLY A 50 8.97 22.13 11.23
N TRP A 51 8.01 21.34 10.77
CA TRP A 51 8.02 20.75 9.43
C TRP A 51 7.30 21.67 8.43
N ARG A 52 7.95 21.92 7.30
CA ARG A 52 7.38 22.66 6.18
C ARG A 52 7.09 21.73 5.02
N MET A 53 5.90 21.79 4.47
CA MET A 53 5.51 21.03 3.29
C MET A 53 6.16 21.63 2.05
N THR A 54 6.75 20.77 1.21
CA THR A 54 7.39 21.14 -0.06
C THR A 54 6.66 20.56 -1.27
N THR A 55 5.94 19.46 -1.07
CA THR A 55 5.15 18.78 -2.10
C THR A 55 3.81 18.38 -1.51
N SER A 56 2.72 18.60 -2.26
CA SER A 56 1.42 17.97 -2.00
C SER A 56 0.76 17.67 -3.34
N THR A 57 0.85 16.42 -3.77
CA THR A 57 0.37 15.98 -5.08
C THR A 57 -0.43 14.70 -4.97
N ALA A 58 -1.34 14.49 -5.92
CA ALA A 58 -2.01 13.21 -6.10
C ALA A 58 -2.22 12.92 -7.58
N GLN A 59 -2.15 11.66 -7.97
CA GLN A 59 -2.37 11.25 -9.35
C GLN A 59 -2.95 9.86 -9.47
N ASP A 60 -3.65 9.60 -10.57
CA ASP A 60 -3.93 8.24 -11.00
C ASP A 60 -2.65 7.61 -11.57
N VAL A 61 -2.45 6.33 -11.27
CA VAL A 61 -1.31 5.55 -11.72
C VAL A 61 -1.83 4.52 -12.72
N PRO A 62 -1.66 4.79 -14.04
CA PRO A 62 -2.03 3.84 -15.07
C PRO A 62 -1.13 2.60 -14.99
N ASP A 63 -1.72 1.45 -14.71
CA ASP A 63 -1.05 0.14 -14.61
C ASP A 63 -2.09 -0.95 -14.92
N ALA A 64 -1.65 -2.20 -15.10
CA ALA A 64 -2.54 -3.36 -15.28
C ALA A 64 -3.57 -3.49 -14.14
N TRP A 65 -3.18 -3.05 -12.94
CA TRP A 65 -4.09 -2.83 -11.82
C TRP A 65 -4.21 -1.33 -11.55
N PRO A 66 -5.36 -0.70 -11.88
CA PRO A 66 -5.54 0.74 -11.69
C PRO A 66 -5.37 1.13 -10.23
N ARG A 67 -4.59 2.18 -9.98
CA ARG A 67 -4.29 2.70 -8.64
C ARG A 67 -4.35 4.21 -8.65
N SER A 68 -4.51 4.81 -7.48
CA SER A 68 -4.34 6.25 -7.29
C SER A 68 -3.44 6.51 -6.10
N LYS A 69 -2.55 7.49 -6.24
CA LYS A 69 -1.49 7.78 -5.28
C LYS A 69 -1.55 9.24 -4.85
N ALA A 70 -1.56 9.49 -3.56
CA ALA A 70 -1.27 10.80 -2.97
C ALA A 70 0.12 10.81 -2.33
N GLN A 71 0.80 11.94 -2.35
CA GLN A 71 2.12 12.14 -1.77
C GLN A 71 2.23 13.54 -1.16
N ARG A 72 2.79 13.60 0.06
CA ARG A 72 3.28 14.84 0.67
C ARG A 72 4.74 14.68 1.05
N ASP A 73 5.53 15.69 0.71
CA ASP A 73 6.93 15.79 1.15
C ASP A 73 7.06 16.98 2.10
N PHE A 74 7.83 16.77 3.17
CA PHE A 74 8.10 17.76 4.20
C PHE A 74 9.59 17.86 4.48
N VAL A 75 10.03 19.04 4.89
CA VAL A 75 11.39 19.30 5.35
C VAL A 75 11.36 19.86 6.76
N LEU A 76 12.29 19.42 7.59
CA LEU A 76 12.57 20.00 8.89
C LEU A 76 13.83 20.85 8.75
N GLU A 77 13.74 22.12 9.11
CA GLU A 77 14.85 23.08 9.04
C GLU A 77 15.34 23.41 10.46
N ALA A 78 16.64 23.52 10.64
CA ALA A 78 17.22 24.06 11.88
C ALA A 78 16.80 25.53 12.03
N GLN A 79 16.46 25.96 13.25
CA GLN A 79 16.13 27.37 13.49
C GLN A 79 17.28 28.28 13.03
N PRO A 80 16.97 29.43 12.40
CA PRO A 80 17.98 30.26 11.73
C PRO A 80 18.83 31.00 12.76
N ARG A 81 19.87 30.37 13.30
CA ARG A 81 20.95 31.09 13.98
C ARG A 81 21.97 31.64 12.98
N THR A 82 22.03 31.07 11.79
CA THR A 82 22.89 31.50 10.68
C THR A 82 22.16 31.27 9.36
N ASN A 83 22.03 32.31 8.55
CA ASN A 83 21.52 32.23 7.18
C ASN A 83 22.59 31.52 6.31
N PRO A 84 22.28 30.52 5.46
CA PRO A 84 20.97 29.99 5.05
C PRO A 84 20.38 28.90 5.97
N ALA A 85 19.05 28.74 5.94
CA ALA A 85 18.32 27.68 6.64
C ALA A 85 18.85 26.29 6.24
N VAL A 86 19.19 25.47 7.25
CA VAL A 86 19.79 24.16 7.06
C VAL A 86 18.72 23.09 7.22
N VAL A 87 18.45 22.31 6.15
CA VAL A 87 17.56 21.15 6.22
C VAL A 87 18.24 20.03 7.00
N ILE A 88 17.60 19.57 8.07
CA ILE A 88 18.13 18.52 8.96
C ILE A 88 17.46 17.17 8.75
N ALA A 89 16.21 17.15 8.26
CA ALA A 89 15.50 15.93 7.91
C ALA A 89 14.48 16.16 6.79
N LYS A 90 14.15 15.09 6.07
CA LYS A 90 13.07 15.02 5.08
C LYS A 90 12.09 13.92 5.49
N MET A 91 10.81 14.18 5.26
CA MET A 91 9.73 13.21 5.46
C MET A 91 8.92 13.11 4.17
N ARG A 92 8.67 11.90 3.71
CA ARG A 92 7.74 11.61 2.62
C ARG A 92 6.63 10.72 3.14
N VAL A 93 5.40 11.17 3.01
CA VAL A 93 4.21 10.35 3.27
C VAL A 93 3.51 10.10 1.94
N THR A 94 3.10 8.86 1.69
CA THR A 94 2.30 8.49 0.52
C THR A 94 1.14 7.61 0.93
N VAL A 95 -0.01 7.81 0.29
CA VAL A 95 -1.14 6.87 0.34
C VAL A 95 -1.38 6.36 -1.06
N LEU A 96 -1.41 5.05 -1.20
CA LEU A 96 -1.75 4.35 -2.43
C LEU A 96 -3.06 3.61 -2.23
N ASP A 97 -4.09 3.96 -3.00
CA ASP A 97 -5.26 3.10 -3.17
C ASP A 97 -4.83 1.94 -4.06
N THR A 98 -4.69 0.77 -3.46
CA THR A 98 -4.23 -0.43 -4.14
C THR A 98 -5.34 -1.11 -4.93
N GLY A 99 -6.59 -0.63 -4.85
CA GLY A 99 -7.73 -1.32 -5.45
C GLY A 99 -7.91 -2.75 -4.93
N CYS A 100 -7.42 -3.04 -3.71
CA CYS A 100 -7.35 -4.38 -3.11
C CYS A 100 -6.43 -5.37 -3.85
N HIS A 101 -5.33 -4.90 -4.45
CA HIS A 101 -4.38 -5.75 -5.19
C HIS A 101 -3.90 -6.98 -4.38
N PRO A 102 -4.08 -8.22 -4.88
CA PRO A 102 -3.76 -9.45 -4.13
C PRO A 102 -2.32 -9.51 -3.61
N GLY A 103 -1.34 -9.13 -4.44
CA GLY A 103 0.07 -9.08 -4.04
C GLY A 103 0.36 -8.12 -2.87
N THR A 104 -0.42 -7.03 -2.71
CA THR A 104 -0.29 -6.17 -1.53
C THR A 104 -0.89 -6.87 -0.31
N LEU A 105 -2.06 -7.49 -0.44
CA LEU A 105 -2.72 -8.20 0.66
C LEU A 105 -1.87 -9.37 1.17
N ALA A 106 -1.36 -10.20 0.26
CA ALA A 106 -0.50 -11.34 0.58
C ALA A 106 0.72 -10.92 1.40
N ARG A 107 1.37 -9.80 1.03
CA ARG A 107 2.53 -9.24 1.74
C ARG A 107 2.23 -8.90 3.21
N PHE A 108 1.02 -8.46 3.54
CA PHE A 108 0.63 -8.14 4.93
C PHE A 108 -0.03 -9.32 5.65
N ALA A 109 -0.52 -10.33 4.92
CA ALA A 109 -1.06 -11.55 5.50
C ALA A 109 0.04 -12.50 6.00
N ASN A 110 1.18 -12.55 5.32
CA ASN A 110 2.33 -13.39 5.71
C ASN A 110 3.59 -12.54 6.00
N PRO A 111 3.70 -11.93 7.18
CA PRO A 111 4.83 -11.07 7.54
C PRO A 111 6.17 -11.82 7.65
N ALA A 112 6.15 -13.15 7.80
CA ALA A 112 7.34 -13.97 8.00
C ALA A 112 8.17 -14.19 6.71
N GLU A 113 7.56 -14.05 5.53
CA GLU A 113 8.23 -14.21 4.23
C GLU A 113 8.86 -12.90 3.71
N ALA A 114 8.67 -11.79 4.41
CA ALA A 114 9.07 -10.48 3.96
C ALA A 114 10.52 -10.14 4.35
N ASP A 115 11.49 -10.77 3.68
CA ASP A 115 12.88 -10.35 3.36
C ASP A 115 13.73 -9.56 4.41
N GLY A 116 15.00 -9.98 4.55
CA GLY A 116 15.91 -9.65 5.66
C GLY A 116 16.02 -8.18 6.08
N GLY A 117 15.36 -7.82 7.18
CA GLY A 117 15.48 -6.51 7.85
C GLY A 117 14.17 -5.74 8.03
N ARG A 118 13.01 -6.35 7.74
CA ARG A 118 11.69 -5.80 8.10
C ARG A 118 11.23 -6.30 9.46
N GLU A 119 10.73 -5.39 10.27
CA GLU A 119 10.11 -5.67 11.55
C GLU A 119 8.60 -5.47 11.43
N SER A 120 7.81 -6.47 11.83
CA SER A 120 6.36 -6.35 11.90
C SER A 120 5.97 -5.57 13.16
N ILE A 121 5.17 -4.53 12.98
CA ILE A 121 4.67 -3.66 14.04
C ILE A 121 3.16 -3.41 13.84
N ARG A 122 2.54 -2.68 14.77
CA ARG A 122 1.17 -2.18 14.63
C ARG A 122 1.13 -0.67 14.84
N ILE A 123 0.37 0.04 14.02
CA ILE A 123 0.17 1.50 14.10
C ILE A 123 -1.32 1.76 14.07
N ALA A 124 -1.89 2.35 15.11
CA ALA A 124 -3.35 2.55 15.25
C ALA A 124 -4.18 1.30 14.85
N SER A 125 -3.76 0.12 15.34
CA SER A 125 -4.34 -1.20 15.01
C SER A 125 -4.16 -1.70 13.58
N MET A 126 -3.48 -0.95 12.71
CA MET A 126 -3.13 -1.36 11.35
C MET A 126 -1.93 -2.32 11.35
N PRO A 127 -1.94 -3.41 10.55
CA PRO A 127 -0.74 -4.18 10.29
C PRO A 127 0.28 -3.31 9.54
N ALA A 128 1.51 -3.26 10.06
CA ALA A 128 2.57 -2.41 9.52
C ALA A 128 3.94 -3.09 9.54
N PHE A 129 4.81 -2.62 8.68
CA PHE A 129 6.20 -3.03 8.57
C PHE A 129 7.10 -1.82 8.74
N ARG A 130 8.08 -1.93 9.63
CA ARG A 130 9.19 -0.98 9.77
C ARG A 130 10.43 -1.57 9.14
N ARG A 131 11.14 -0.78 8.33
CA ARG A 131 12.46 -1.12 7.79
C ARG A 131 13.42 0.02 8.00
N LYS A 132 14.50 -0.26 8.73
CA LYS A 132 15.67 0.62 8.78
C LYS A 132 16.47 0.42 7.50
N ILE A 133 16.54 1.45 6.65
CA ILE A 133 17.29 1.39 5.38
C ILE A 133 18.76 1.72 5.62
N SER A 134 19.04 2.67 6.53
CA SER A 134 20.39 3.04 6.96
C SER A 134 20.37 3.56 8.39
N ALA A 135 21.51 4.01 8.93
CA ALA A 135 21.55 4.69 10.22
C ALA A 135 20.68 5.97 10.28
N GLN A 136 20.39 6.57 9.12
CA GLN A 136 19.73 7.86 8.97
C GLN A 136 18.38 7.76 8.23
N GLN A 137 18.00 6.58 7.76
CA GLN A 137 16.81 6.42 6.94
C GLN A 137 15.95 5.27 7.43
N GLU A 138 14.66 5.54 7.57
CA GLU A 138 13.64 4.58 7.96
C GLU A 138 12.45 4.69 7.02
N LYS A 139 11.86 3.54 6.70
CA LYS A 139 10.60 3.42 5.97
C LYS A 139 9.62 2.62 6.82
N VAL A 140 8.39 3.10 6.90
CA VAL A 140 7.27 2.41 7.52
C VAL A 140 6.15 2.28 6.50
N GLU A 141 5.60 1.08 6.37
CA GLU A 141 4.47 0.75 5.48
C GLU A 141 3.33 0.17 6.32
N ALA A 142 2.13 0.76 6.25
CA ALA A 142 0.94 0.26 6.95
C ALA A 142 -0.17 -0.03 5.92
N LEU A 143 -0.90 -1.13 6.12
CA LEU A 143 -2.07 -1.45 5.31
C LEU A 143 -3.33 -1.13 6.09
N TYR A 144 -4.16 -0.25 5.53
CA TYR A 144 -5.44 0.17 6.11
C TYR A 144 -6.61 -0.34 5.28
N GLU A 145 -7.62 -0.91 5.95
CA GLU A 145 -8.87 -1.41 5.35
C GLU A 145 -8.68 -2.38 4.18
N ASN A 146 -7.55 -3.13 4.17
CA ASN A 146 -7.15 -4.01 3.06
C ASN A 146 -7.18 -3.32 1.67
N ARG A 147 -6.96 -2.00 1.64
CA ARG A 147 -7.09 -1.21 0.41
C ARG A 147 -6.03 -0.14 0.30
N PHE A 148 -5.77 0.60 1.37
CA PHE A 148 -4.86 1.73 1.34
C PHE A 148 -3.50 1.32 1.89
N LEU A 149 -2.47 1.40 1.05
CA LEU A 149 -1.10 1.28 1.50
C LEU A 149 -0.58 2.67 1.87
N ILE A 150 -0.36 2.89 3.15
CA ILE A 150 0.22 4.12 3.69
C ILE A 150 1.71 3.88 3.87
N THR A 151 2.55 4.76 3.34
CA THR A 151 4.00 4.68 3.50
C THR A 151 4.53 6.00 4.02
N ALA A 152 5.34 5.96 5.07
CA ALA A 152 6.13 7.08 5.53
C ALA A 152 7.62 6.74 5.41
N THR A 153 8.42 7.69 4.95
CA THR A 153 9.88 7.55 4.85
C THR A 153 10.55 8.79 5.40
N VAL A 154 11.39 8.62 6.41
CA VAL A 154 12.22 9.68 6.96
C VAL A 154 13.67 9.51 6.51
N GLU A 155 14.32 10.62 6.18
CA GLU A 155 15.75 10.71 5.89
C GLU A 155 16.35 11.84 6.75
N ILE A 156 17.26 11.49 7.64
CA ILE A 156 17.98 12.40 8.53
C ILE A 156 19.28 12.83 7.83
N LEU A 157 19.41 14.12 7.52
CA LEU A 157 20.53 14.62 6.70
C LEU A 157 21.71 15.11 7.55
N LYS A 158 21.44 15.66 8.74
CA LYS A 158 22.48 16.20 9.62
C LYS A 158 22.14 16.00 11.09
N PRO A 159 22.85 15.11 11.79
CA PRO A 159 22.86 15.09 13.25
C PRO A 159 23.93 16.07 13.76
N ASP A 160 23.82 17.38 13.49
CA ASP A 160 24.79 18.34 14.06
C ASP A 160 24.56 18.49 15.57
N ALA A 161 25.66 18.61 16.33
CA ALA A 161 25.76 18.51 17.80
C ALA A 161 24.98 19.55 18.64
N GLY A 162 24.03 20.27 18.04
CA GLY A 162 23.19 21.26 18.73
C GLY A 162 21.76 21.38 18.20
N THR A 163 21.37 20.59 17.18
CA THR A 163 19.99 20.56 16.68
C THR A 163 19.41 19.17 16.90
N ALA A 164 18.31 19.07 17.63
CA ALA A 164 17.62 17.80 17.83
C ALA A 164 17.07 17.31 16.48
N ALA A 165 17.76 16.35 15.87
CA ALA A 165 17.22 15.61 14.74
C ALA A 165 16.09 14.69 15.26
N PRO A 166 15.03 14.47 14.47
CA PRO A 166 13.99 13.53 14.85
C PRO A 166 14.61 12.13 14.95
N GLY A 167 14.17 11.34 15.94
CA GLY A 167 14.58 9.96 16.06
C GLY A 167 14.04 9.09 14.92
N LEU A 168 14.68 7.94 14.69
CA LEU A 168 14.04 6.84 13.96
C LEU A 168 12.82 6.39 14.78
N GLY A 169 11.65 6.32 14.14
CA GLY A 169 10.34 6.20 14.79
C GLY A 169 9.36 7.28 14.33
N VAL A 170 9.86 8.46 13.95
CA VAL A 170 9.00 9.57 13.50
C VAL A 170 8.16 9.19 12.27
N ALA A 171 8.63 8.27 11.41
CA ALA A 171 7.85 7.80 10.28
C ALA A 171 6.53 7.12 10.71
N ALA A 172 6.53 6.37 11.81
CA ALA A 172 5.31 5.77 12.34
C ALA A 172 4.33 6.83 12.86
N GLU A 173 4.83 7.84 13.58
CA GLU A 173 4.01 8.96 14.10
C GLU A 173 3.30 9.73 12.96
N TRP A 174 3.95 9.88 11.81
CA TRP A 174 3.33 10.54 10.65
C TRP A 174 2.19 9.73 10.05
N ILE A 175 2.23 8.41 10.14
CA ILE A 175 1.11 7.54 9.74
C ILE A 175 -0.06 7.72 10.72
N GLU A 176 0.19 7.91 12.00
CA GLU A 176 -0.87 8.16 13.01
C GLU A 176 -1.56 9.51 12.83
N LYS A 177 -0.90 10.48 12.18
CA LYS A 177 -1.47 11.80 11.85
C LYS A 177 -2.41 11.79 10.62
N MET A 178 -2.54 10.65 9.94
CA MET A 178 -3.49 10.49 8.84
C MET A 178 -4.93 10.67 9.35
N ASP A 179 -5.78 11.31 8.54
CA ASP A 179 -7.22 11.30 8.79
C ASP A 179 -7.80 9.96 8.31
N LEU A 180 -7.71 8.96 9.19
CA LEU A 180 -8.20 7.61 8.91
C LEU A 180 -9.72 7.58 8.75
N ALA A 181 -10.47 8.50 9.35
CA ALA A 181 -11.94 8.55 9.21
C ALA A 181 -12.33 8.88 7.77
N ILE A 182 -11.59 9.78 7.10
CA ILE A 182 -11.74 9.99 5.66
C ILE A 182 -11.49 8.67 4.93
N LEU A 183 -10.37 7.98 5.18
CA LEU A 183 -10.10 6.70 4.50
C LEU A 183 -11.16 5.62 4.77
N THR A 184 -11.71 5.53 5.99
CA THR A 184 -12.83 4.62 6.31
C THR A 184 -14.06 4.96 5.48
N SER A 185 -14.42 6.24 5.40
CA SER A 185 -15.58 6.68 4.62
C SER A 185 -15.41 6.32 3.14
N LEU A 186 -14.19 6.47 2.61
CA LEU A 186 -13.88 6.17 1.23
C LEU A 186 -13.79 4.66 0.96
N SER A 187 -13.33 3.84 1.93
CA SER A 187 -13.19 2.38 1.80
C SER A 187 -14.52 1.68 1.53
N SER A 188 -15.61 2.22 2.09
CA SER A 188 -16.99 1.73 1.89
C SER A 188 -17.47 1.83 0.43
N ARG A 189 -16.86 2.72 -0.37
CA ARG A 189 -17.21 2.93 -1.78
C ARG A 189 -16.40 1.96 -2.63
N LYS A 190 -16.92 0.75 -2.80
CA LYS A 190 -16.33 -0.29 -3.64
C LYS A 190 -17.12 -0.43 -4.92
N VAL A 191 -16.53 -0.02 -6.03
CA VAL A 191 -17.00 -0.35 -7.37
C VAL A 191 -16.02 -1.38 -7.91
N TYR A 192 -16.49 -2.60 -8.15
CA TYR A 192 -15.66 -3.64 -8.72
C TYR A 192 -15.61 -3.52 -10.24
N VAL A 193 -14.42 -3.64 -10.80
CA VAL A 193 -14.19 -3.71 -12.23
C VAL A 193 -13.48 -4.99 -12.58
N ASP A 194 -13.97 -5.57 -13.66
CA ASP A 194 -13.29 -6.64 -14.37
C ASP A 194 -12.06 -6.05 -15.07
N VAL A 195 -10.87 -6.35 -14.55
CA VAL A 195 -9.59 -5.87 -15.11
C VAL A 195 -9.30 -6.49 -16.47
N THR A 196 -10.00 -7.53 -16.89
CA THR A 196 -9.73 -8.22 -18.17
C THR A 196 -10.28 -7.51 -19.40
N LYS A 197 -11.02 -6.40 -19.22
CA LYS A 197 -11.69 -5.67 -20.30
C LYS A 197 -11.05 -4.32 -20.55
N ASP A 198 -10.93 -3.95 -21.82
CA ASP A 198 -10.50 -2.61 -22.24
C ASP A 198 -11.40 -1.53 -21.63
N ARG A 199 -10.78 -0.53 -21.00
CA ARG A 199 -11.50 0.58 -20.34
C ARG A 199 -10.80 1.89 -20.65
N ALA A 200 -11.61 2.92 -20.87
CA ALA A 200 -11.17 4.29 -20.75
C ALA A 200 -11.33 4.73 -19.29
N MET A 201 -10.27 5.31 -18.72
CA MET A 201 -10.26 5.93 -17.41
C MET A 201 -9.82 7.38 -17.56
N THR A 202 -10.50 8.28 -16.86
CA THR A 202 -9.99 9.65 -16.70
C THR A 202 -8.83 9.61 -15.71
N VAL A 203 -7.66 10.05 -16.16
CA VAL A 203 -6.46 10.22 -15.34
C VAL A 203 -6.39 11.67 -14.90
N GLU A 204 -6.22 11.88 -13.60
CA GLU A 204 -6.12 13.18 -12.96
C GLU A 204 -4.74 13.31 -12.30
N PHE A 205 -4.14 14.49 -12.41
CA PHE A 205 -2.98 14.92 -11.65
C PHE A 205 -3.35 16.20 -10.90
N VAL A 206 -3.07 16.24 -9.61
CA VAL A 206 -3.39 17.32 -8.69
C VAL A 206 -2.10 17.78 -8.04
N ASP A 207 -1.83 19.09 -8.07
CA ASP A 207 -0.77 19.74 -7.30
C ASP A 207 -1.42 20.82 -6.42
N GLU A 208 -1.56 20.53 -5.12
CA GLU A 208 -2.20 21.45 -4.15
C GLU A 208 -1.37 22.71 -3.92
N ILE A 209 -0.05 22.65 -4.11
CA ILE A 209 0.86 23.79 -3.90
C ILE A 209 0.89 24.68 -5.15
N ASN A 210 0.87 24.06 -6.34
CA ASN A 210 0.87 24.77 -7.62
C ASN A 210 -0.33 24.34 -8.48
N PRO A 211 -1.56 24.84 -8.21
CA PRO A 211 -2.77 24.39 -8.90
C PRO A 211 -2.72 24.48 -10.43
N LYS A 212 -1.94 25.43 -10.98
CA LYS A 212 -1.70 25.58 -12.43
C LYS A 212 -1.03 24.37 -13.08
N ARG A 213 -0.38 23.50 -12.31
CA ARG A 213 0.24 22.25 -12.79
C ARG A 213 -0.73 21.07 -12.80
N SER A 214 -1.90 21.22 -12.17
CA SER A 214 -2.92 20.17 -12.17
C SER A 214 -3.44 19.95 -13.59
N SER A 215 -3.72 18.70 -13.93
CA SER A 215 -4.17 18.31 -15.26
C SER A 215 -5.15 17.16 -15.19
N ARG A 216 -5.95 17.02 -16.25
CA ARG A 216 -6.88 15.91 -16.42
C ARG A 216 -6.86 15.49 -17.87
N SER A 217 -6.73 14.19 -18.11
CA SER A 217 -6.74 13.57 -19.43
C SER A 217 -7.55 12.28 -19.42
N THR A 218 -7.96 11.81 -20.59
CA THR A 218 -8.57 10.48 -20.72
C THR A 218 -7.50 9.51 -21.22
N TRP A 219 -7.38 8.38 -20.55
CA TRP A 219 -6.45 7.32 -20.90
C TRP A 219 -7.21 6.03 -21.15
N THR A 220 -6.98 5.40 -22.29
CA THR A 220 -7.54 4.08 -22.61
C THR A 220 -6.43 3.06 -22.44
N PHE A 221 -6.72 1.98 -21.72
CA PHE A 221 -5.78 0.88 -21.56
C PHE A 221 -6.40 -0.43 -21.98
N ALA A 222 -5.55 -1.23 -22.64
CA ALA A 222 -5.79 -2.64 -22.87
C ALA A 222 -5.05 -3.42 -21.79
N VAL A 223 -5.73 -4.34 -21.11
CA VAL A 223 -5.07 -5.26 -20.19
C VAL A 223 -4.65 -6.47 -21.01
N GLU A 224 -3.38 -6.51 -21.40
CA GLU A 224 -2.79 -7.73 -21.95
C GLU A 224 -2.61 -8.74 -20.82
N ILE A 225 -3.52 -9.70 -20.75
CA ILE A 225 -3.35 -10.87 -19.89
C ILE A 225 -2.29 -11.75 -20.56
N PRO A 226 -1.14 -12.03 -19.92
CA PRO A 226 -0.19 -12.98 -20.46
C PRO A 226 -0.90 -14.32 -20.63
N GLN A 227 -0.97 -14.86 -21.84
CA GLN A 227 -1.49 -16.20 -22.04
C GLN A 227 -0.48 -17.19 -21.46
N SER A 228 -0.87 -17.86 -20.38
CA SER A 228 -0.15 -18.96 -19.74
C SER A 228 -0.21 -20.23 -20.59
#